data_AF-A0A533Y4A7-F1
#
_entry.id   AF-A0A533Y4A7-F1
#
_cell.length_a   1.000
_cell.length_b   1.000
_cell.length_c   1.000
_cell.angle_alpha   90.00
_cell.angle_beta   90.00
_cell.angle_gamma   90.00
#
_symmetry.space_group_name_H-M   'P 1'
#
loop_
_entity.id
_entity.type
_entity.pdbx_description
1 polymer ?
#
loop_
_entity_poly.entity_id
_entity_poly.type
_entity_poly.pdbx_seq_one_letter_code
_entity_poly.pdbx_strand_id
1 'polypeptide(L)'
;ICTPHIGAQTTEAQENVAVGIAEQIVDYFTRGIARGAINIPSVSPELLPRLKPFLSLAEQLGKLQTQLCEGGLERVTVEYSGEVASLSIAPLTIAVLKGLLTPMMEAPVNYVNAPIVAKERGIEVKEVKSSDA
;
A
#
# COMPACT_ATOMS: atom_id res chain seq x y z
N ILE A 1 -9.16 25.03 30.69
CA ILE A 1 -8.08 24.18 31.28
C ILE A 1 -7.53 23.34 30.14
N CYS A 2 -6.25 23.50 29.78
CA CYS A 2 -5.58 22.66 28.78
C CYS A 2 -4.68 21.67 29.52
N THR A 3 -4.72 20.38 29.15
CA THR A 3 -3.86 19.34 29.73
C THR A 3 -2.95 18.75 28.64
N PRO A 4 -1.63 18.62 28.87
CA PRO A 4 -0.70 18.12 27.86
C PRO A 4 -0.78 16.60 27.75
N HIS A 5 -1.56 16.09 26.79
CA HIS A 5 -1.61 14.68 26.33
C HIS A 5 -1.50 13.58 27.44
N ILE A 6 -2.10 13.81 28.62
CA ILE A 6 -2.06 12.86 29.75
C ILE A 6 -3.10 11.74 29.65
N GLY A 7 -4.06 11.82 28.73
CA GLY A 7 -5.16 10.85 28.60
C GLY A 7 -4.71 9.42 28.27
N ALA A 8 -3.55 9.27 27.61
CA ALA A 8 -2.94 7.97 27.32
C ALA A 8 -1.89 7.53 28.35
N GLN A 9 -1.63 8.32 29.38
CA GLN A 9 -0.54 8.07 30.35
C GLN A 9 -0.99 7.39 31.65
N THR A 10 -2.20 6.84 31.71
CA THR A 10 -2.59 6.00 32.84
C THR A 10 -2.00 4.60 32.68
N THR A 11 -1.73 3.93 33.79
CA THR A 11 -1.21 2.56 33.80
C THR A 11 -2.13 1.63 33.02
N GLU A 12 -3.44 1.78 33.17
CA GLU A 12 -4.46 0.98 32.51
C GLU A 12 -4.46 1.20 30.98
N ALA A 13 -4.26 2.44 30.53
CA ALA A 13 -4.16 2.74 29.10
C ALA A 13 -2.91 2.11 28.49
N GLN A 14 -1.76 2.19 29.18
CA GLN A 14 -0.51 1.58 28.73
C GLN A 14 -0.58 0.05 28.74
N GLU A 15 -1.20 -0.56 29.74
CA GLU A 15 -1.40 -2.02 29.82
C GLU A 15 -2.27 -2.52 28.65
N ASN A 16 -3.39 -1.86 28.37
CA ASN A 16 -4.25 -2.21 27.24
C ASN A 16 -3.52 -2.07 25.89
N VAL A 17 -2.70 -1.03 25.72
CA VAL A 17 -1.87 -0.88 24.52
C VAL A 17 -0.84 -2.01 24.43
N ALA A 18 -0.19 -2.38 25.54
CA ALA A 18 0.80 -3.46 25.56
C ALA A 18 0.18 -4.81 25.21
N VAL A 19 -0.99 -5.15 25.79
CA VAL A 19 -1.74 -6.37 25.45
C VAL A 19 -2.14 -6.35 23.97
N GLY A 20 -2.68 -5.23 23.48
CA GLY A 20 -3.05 -5.10 22.07
C GLY A 20 -1.88 -5.31 21.12
N ILE A 21 -0.69 -4.79 21.43
CA ILE A 21 0.53 -5.04 20.64
C ILE A 21 0.94 -6.51 20.71
N ALA A 22 0.91 -7.13 21.90
CA ALA A 22 1.24 -8.54 22.05
C ALA A 22 0.31 -9.45 21.22
N GLU A 23 -0.99 -9.18 21.22
CA GLU A 23 -1.97 -9.88 20.38
C GLU A 23 -1.68 -9.71 18.89
N GLN A 24 -1.34 -8.49 18.44
CA GLN A 24 -0.96 -8.23 17.04
C GLN A 24 0.27 -9.04 16.63
N ILE A 25 1.28 -9.15 17.51
CA ILE A 25 2.47 -9.97 17.26
C ILE A 25 2.07 -11.46 17.14
N VAL A 26 1.24 -11.97 18.04
CA VAL A 26 0.76 -13.35 17.99
C VAL A 26 -0.04 -13.62 16.71
N ASP A 27 -0.97 -12.74 16.35
CA ASP A 27 -1.75 -12.88 15.12
C ASP A 27 -0.88 -12.89 13.86
N TYR A 28 0.20 -12.09 13.83
CA TYR A 28 1.14 -12.11 12.72
C TYR A 28 1.86 -13.47 12.60
N PHE A 29 2.45 -13.96 13.69
CA PHE A 29 3.23 -15.21 13.64
C PHE A 29 2.39 -16.47 13.52
N THR A 30 1.14 -16.46 13.98
CA THR A 30 0.27 -17.64 13.94
C THR A 30 -0.67 -17.67 12.74
N ARG A 31 -1.14 -16.50 12.27
CA ARG A 31 -2.15 -16.39 11.21
C ARG A 31 -1.71 -15.57 10.01
N GLY A 32 -0.53 -14.95 10.07
CA GLY A 32 -0.06 -14.03 9.04
C GLY A 32 -0.85 -12.71 8.98
N ILE A 33 -1.64 -12.38 10.00
CA ILE A 33 -2.46 -11.17 10.01
C ILE A 33 -1.67 -10.04 10.67
N ALA A 34 -1.20 -9.07 9.88
CA ALA A 34 -0.57 -7.86 10.39
C ALA A 34 -1.63 -6.78 10.70
N ARG A 35 -2.35 -6.91 11.81
CA ARG A 35 -3.36 -5.91 12.22
C ARG A 35 -2.70 -4.57 12.55
N GLY A 36 -3.29 -3.47 12.09
CA GLY A 36 -2.73 -2.14 12.32
C GLY A 36 -1.41 -1.88 11.57
N ALA A 37 -1.01 -2.76 10.64
CA ALA A 37 0.17 -2.55 9.82
C ALA A 37 -0.01 -1.32 8.96
N ILE A 38 0.76 -0.29 9.28
CA ILE A 38 0.67 0.99 8.60
C ILE A 38 1.19 0.87 7.17
N ASN A 39 2.24 0.06 6.95
CA ASN A 39 3.01 0.01 5.69
C ASN A 39 2.69 -1.19 4.77
N ILE A 40 1.67 -1.99 5.07
CA ILE A 40 1.29 -3.17 4.27
C ILE A 40 -0.10 -2.91 3.70
N PRO A 41 -0.36 -3.20 2.42
CA PRO A 41 -1.72 -3.09 1.89
C PRO A 41 -2.67 -4.00 2.68
N SER A 42 -3.86 -3.48 3.01
CA SER A 42 -4.89 -4.20 3.77
C SER A 42 -5.49 -5.34 2.94
N VAL A 43 -4.77 -6.45 2.83
CA VAL A 43 -5.14 -7.65 2.09
C VAL A 43 -5.33 -8.78 3.07
N SER A 44 -6.38 -9.59 2.89
CA SER A 44 -6.58 -10.77 3.73
C SER A 44 -5.42 -11.77 3.55
N PRO A 45 -5.00 -12.47 4.62
CA PRO A 45 -3.92 -13.46 4.54
C PRO A 45 -4.16 -14.55 3.49
N GLU A 46 -5.43 -14.89 3.25
CA GLU A 46 -5.83 -15.91 2.26
C GLU A 46 -5.59 -15.44 0.81
N LEU A 47 -5.72 -14.14 0.55
CA LEU A 47 -5.52 -13.56 -0.79
C LEU A 47 -4.05 -13.19 -1.04
N LEU A 48 -3.26 -12.97 0.01
CA LEU A 48 -1.85 -12.57 -0.09
C LEU A 48 -1.00 -13.50 -0.97
N PRO A 49 -1.06 -14.85 -0.85
CA PRO A 49 -0.29 -15.76 -1.71
C PRO A 49 -0.62 -15.60 -3.20
N ARG A 50 -1.89 -15.40 -3.54
CA ARG A 50 -2.34 -15.17 -4.93
C ARG A 50 -1.94 -13.78 -5.44
N LEU A 51 -1.98 -12.78 -4.57
CA LEU A 51 -1.72 -11.38 -4.94
C LEU A 51 -0.22 -11.03 -4.98
N LYS A 52 0.61 -11.72 -4.20
CA LYS A 52 2.06 -11.51 -4.10
C LYS A 52 2.79 -11.47 -5.46
N PRO A 53 2.60 -12.41 -6.40
CA PRO A 53 3.25 -12.32 -7.71
C PRO A 53 2.82 -11.07 -8.48
N PHE A 54 1.54 -10.70 -8.44
CA PHE A 54 1.03 -9.49 -9.09
C PHE A 54 1.56 -8.21 -8.44
N LEU A 55 1.71 -8.16 -7.11
CA LEU A 55 2.32 -7.02 -6.41
C LEU A 55 3.77 -6.81 -6.85
N SER A 56 4.55 -7.89 -6.91
CA SER A 56 5.94 -7.82 -7.38
C SER A 56 6.03 -7.36 -8.83
N LEU A 57 5.17 -7.90 -9.70
CA LEU A 57 5.10 -7.52 -11.10
C LEU A 57 4.70 -6.05 -11.25
N ALA A 58 3.65 -5.60 -10.57
CA ALA A 58 3.16 -4.23 -10.58
C ALA A 58 4.26 -3.23 -10.18
N GLU A 59 5.01 -3.53 -9.12
CA GLU A 59 6.13 -2.67 -8.69
C GLU A 59 7.26 -2.63 -9.74
N GLN A 60 7.57 -3.77 -10.38
CA GLN A 60 8.57 -3.81 -11.44
C GLN A 60 8.11 -3.07 -12.70
N LEU A 61 6.85 -3.19 -13.09
CA LEU A 61 6.27 -2.45 -14.21
C LEU A 61 6.30 -0.95 -13.96
N GLY A 62 5.97 -0.49 -12.75
CA GLY A 62 6.13 0.92 -12.38
C GLY A 62 7.57 1.40 -12.51
N LYS A 63 8.55 0.63 -11.99
CA LYS A 63 9.98 0.97 -12.11
C LYS A 63 10.47 1.01 -13.54
N LEU A 64 9.98 0.09 -14.38
CA LEU A 64 10.31 0.05 -15.80
C LEU A 64 9.72 1.26 -16.52
N GLN A 65 8.44 1.54 -16.31
CA GLN A 65 7.74 2.64 -16.97
C GLN A 65 8.40 3.99 -16.70
N THR A 66 8.83 4.24 -15.45
CA THR A 66 9.54 5.49 -15.10
C THR A 66 10.85 5.67 -15.86
N GLN A 67 11.56 4.59 -16.19
CA GLN A 67 12.79 4.67 -16.98
C GLN A 67 12.52 4.92 -18.47
N LEU A 68 11.32 4.60 -18.94
CA LEU A 68 10.89 4.79 -20.33
C LEU A 68 10.21 6.15 -20.55
N CYS A 69 9.63 6.74 -19.50
CA CYS A 69 8.99 8.04 -19.58
C CYS A 69 10.04 9.16 -19.63
N GLU A 70 9.97 9.99 -20.66
CA GLU A 70 10.72 11.24 -20.75
C GLU A 70 9.87 12.39 -20.19
N GLY A 71 10.44 13.18 -19.28
CA GLY A 71 9.79 14.37 -18.72
C GLY A 71 8.85 14.11 -17.54
N GLY A 72 7.96 15.08 -17.30
CA GLY A 72 7.02 15.07 -16.18
C GLY A 72 5.85 14.11 -16.41
N LEU A 73 5.46 13.39 -15.37
CA LEU A 73 4.38 12.43 -15.43
C LEU A 73 3.04 13.11 -15.11
N GLU A 74 2.10 13.09 -16.04
CA GLU A 74 0.78 13.77 -15.87
C GLU A 74 -0.34 12.78 -15.55
N ARG A 75 -0.29 11.57 -16.13
CA ARG A 75 -1.32 10.55 -15.98
C ARG A 75 -0.71 9.15 -15.92
N VAL A 76 -1.29 8.32 -15.06
CA VAL A 76 -1.03 6.88 -14.97
C VAL A 76 -2.35 6.15 -15.23
N THR A 77 -2.36 5.27 -16.22
CA THR A 77 -3.47 4.33 -16.44
C THR A 77 -2.99 2.92 -16.08
N VAL A 78 -3.69 2.25 -15.16
CA VAL A 78 -3.42 0.87 -14.80
C VAL A 78 -4.58 0.01 -15.30
N GLU A 79 -4.28 -0.89 -16.22
CA GLU A 79 -5.26 -1.80 -16.81
C GLU A 79 -5.11 -3.21 -16.23
N TYR A 80 -6.24 -3.80 -15.84
CA TYR A 80 -6.34 -5.14 -15.26
C TYR A 80 -7.16 -6.02 -16.19
N SER A 81 -6.56 -7.11 -16.67
CA SER A 81 -7.19 -8.03 -17.63
C SER A 81 -7.17 -9.47 -17.11
N GLY A 82 -8.21 -10.23 -17.43
CA GLY A 82 -8.37 -11.63 -17.01
C GLY A 82 -8.64 -11.81 -15.51
N GLU A 83 -8.15 -12.92 -14.94
CA GLU A 83 -8.48 -13.33 -13.56
C GLU A 83 -8.12 -12.29 -12.50
N VAL A 84 -7.07 -11.49 -12.73
CA VAL A 84 -6.63 -10.46 -11.78
C VAL A 84 -7.65 -9.33 -11.59
N ALA A 85 -8.50 -9.07 -12.61
CA ALA A 85 -9.53 -8.04 -12.54
C ALA A 85 -10.63 -8.37 -11.50
N SER A 86 -10.78 -9.66 -11.17
CA SER A 86 -11.70 -10.18 -10.15
C SER A 86 -11.15 -10.09 -8.72
N LEU A 87 -9.84 -9.84 -8.55
CA LEU A 87 -9.20 -9.65 -7.25
C LEU A 87 -9.34 -8.21 -6.76
N SER A 88 -8.96 -7.97 -5.51
CA SER A 88 -8.80 -6.60 -5.00
C SER A 88 -7.64 -5.92 -5.74
N ILE A 89 -7.97 -4.97 -6.63
CA ILE A 89 -7.00 -4.29 -7.50
C ILE A 89 -6.27 -3.13 -6.83
N ALA A 90 -6.85 -2.53 -5.77
CA ALA A 90 -6.28 -1.35 -5.13
C ALA A 90 -4.83 -1.55 -4.64
N PRO A 91 -4.45 -2.69 -4.01
CA PRO A 91 -3.06 -2.97 -3.66
C PRO A 91 -2.12 -2.99 -4.87
N LEU A 92 -2.61 -3.41 -6.05
CA LEU A 92 -1.84 -3.46 -7.28
C LEU A 92 -1.60 -2.05 -7.84
N THR A 93 -2.63 -1.19 -7.86
CA THR A 93 -2.48 0.21 -8.25
C THR A 93 -1.42 0.91 -7.40
N ILE A 94 -1.51 0.70 -6.08
CA ILE A 94 -0.53 1.25 -5.12
C ILE A 94 0.88 0.71 -5.41
N ALA A 95 1.02 -0.58 -5.72
CA ALA A 95 2.31 -1.17 -6.07
C ALA A 95 2.91 -0.55 -7.33
N VAL A 96 2.08 -0.31 -8.37
CA VAL A 96 2.50 0.41 -9.59
C VAL A 96 2.99 1.81 -9.23
N LEU A 97 2.19 2.59 -8.48
CA LEU A 97 2.55 3.95 -8.10
C LEU A 97 3.83 4.00 -7.25
N LYS A 98 3.98 3.08 -6.30
CA LYS A 98 5.22 2.96 -5.52
C LYS A 98 6.41 2.71 -6.44
N GLY A 99 6.32 1.73 -7.34
CA GLY A 99 7.36 1.42 -8.30
C GLY A 99 7.70 2.59 -9.21
N LEU A 100 6.68 3.30 -9.69
CA LEU A 100 6.79 4.44 -10.58
C LEU A 100 7.46 5.65 -9.91
N LEU A 101 7.05 5.97 -8.68
CA LEU A 101 7.47 7.19 -7.99
C LEU A 101 8.81 7.02 -7.25
N THR A 102 9.20 5.79 -6.88
CA THR A 102 10.44 5.54 -6.12
C THR A 102 11.68 6.11 -6.81
N PRO A 103 11.93 5.89 -8.11
CA PRO A 103 13.15 6.41 -8.77
C PRO A 103 13.13 7.93 -8.95
N MET A 104 11.95 8.56 -8.91
CA MET A 104 11.79 10.00 -9.11
C MET A 104 11.98 10.78 -7.81
N MET A 105 12.16 10.09 -6.68
CA MET A 105 12.02 10.63 -5.34
C MET A 105 13.25 10.54 -4.46
N GLU A 106 13.57 11.65 -3.80
CA GLU A 106 14.57 11.68 -2.72
C GLU A 106 14.01 11.05 -1.44
N ALA A 107 12.74 11.33 -1.12
CA ALA A 107 12.07 10.76 0.03
C ALA A 107 11.53 9.35 -0.28
N PRO A 108 11.58 8.40 0.68
CA PRO A 108 11.13 7.04 0.44
C PRO A 108 9.62 6.97 0.18
N VAL A 109 9.26 6.30 -0.92
CA VAL A 109 7.87 5.99 -1.29
C VAL A 109 7.53 4.55 -0.86
N ASN A 110 6.37 4.39 -0.23
CA ASN A 110 5.85 3.13 0.29
C ASN A 110 4.37 2.93 -0.12
N TYR A 111 3.78 1.81 0.32
CA TYR A 111 2.40 1.44 -0.03
C TYR A 111 1.31 2.37 0.57
N VAL A 112 1.68 3.28 1.47
CA VAL A 112 0.75 4.20 2.15
C VAL A 112 0.79 5.56 1.49
N ASN A 113 1.99 6.08 1.28
CA ASN A 113 2.18 7.44 0.79
C ASN A 113 2.17 7.51 -0.74
N ALA A 114 2.36 6.41 -1.48
CA ALA A 114 2.40 6.47 -2.94
C ALA A 114 1.17 7.18 -3.59
N PRO A 115 -0.08 6.92 -3.16
CA PRO A 115 -1.24 7.64 -3.71
C PRO A 115 -1.25 9.12 -3.35
N ILE A 116 -0.78 9.46 -2.14
CA ILE A 116 -0.72 10.85 -1.65
C ILE A 116 0.32 11.62 -2.46
N VAL A 117 1.52 11.04 -2.63
CA VAL A 117 2.62 11.62 -3.42
C VAL A 117 2.20 11.79 -4.88
N ALA A 118 1.48 10.83 -5.46
CA ALA A 118 0.94 10.96 -6.81
C ALA A 118 -0.01 12.16 -6.92
N LYS A 119 -0.94 12.30 -5.97
CA LYS A 119 -1.92 13.39 -5.93
C LYS A 119 -1.27 14.76 -5.73
N GLU A 120 -0.30 14.88 -4.82
CA GLU A 120 0.43 16.14 -4.57
C GLU A 120 1.22 16.62 -5.78
N ARG A 121 1.62 15.69 -6.66
CA ARG A 121 2.25 16.01 -7.95
C ARG A 121 1.27 16.29 -9.08
N GLY A 122 -0.03 16.22 -8.84
CA GLY A 122 -1.04 16.39 -9.87
C GLY A 122 -1.11 15.23 -10.86
N ILE A 123 -0.61 14.05 -10.49
CA ILE A 123 -0.67 12.85 -11.35
C ILE A 123 -2.09 12.28 -11.29
N GLU A 124 -2.77 12.26 -12.43
CA GLU A 124 -4.07 11.62 -12.57
C GLU A 124 -3.90 10.09 -12.60
N VAL A 125 -4.54 9.36 -11.69
CA VAL A 125 -4.51 7.90 -11.64
C VAL A 125 -5.84 7.35 -12.12
N LYS A 126 -5.82 6.53 -13.18
CA LYS A 126 -6.98 5.88 -13.75
C LYS A 126 -6.83 4.37 -13.71
N GLU A 127 -7.85 3.69 -13.20
CA GLU A 127 -7.95 2.23 -13.19
C GLU A 127 -8.91 1.77 -14.28
N VAL A 128 -8.51 0.78 -15.07
CA VAL A 128 -9.34 0.18 -16.12
C VAL A 128 -9.40 -1.33 -15.88
N LYS A 129 -10.60 -1.90 -15.92
CA LYS A 129 -10.79 -3.35 -15.83
C LYS A 129 -11.35 -3.86 -17.15
N SER A 130 -10.72 -4.87 -17.71
CA SER A 130 -11.21 -5.61 -18.86
C SER A 130 -11.44 -7.08 -18.48
N SER A 131 -12.52 -7.65 -18.99
CA SER A 131 -12.80 -9.09 -18.89
C SER A 131 -12.13 -9.90 -20.00
N ASP A 132 -11.54 -9.25 -21.00
CA ASP A 132 -10.87 -9.90 -22.11
C ASP A 132 -9.48 -10.42 -21.66
N ALA A 133 -9.13 -11.62 -22.10
CA ALA A 133 -7.87 -12.32 -21.80
C ALA A 133 -7.11 -12.64 -23.09
#